data_AF-A0A2M8DW05-F1
#
_entry.id   AF-A0A2M8DW05-F1
#
_cell.length_a   1.000
_cell.length_b   1.000
_cell.length_c   1.000
_cell.angle_alpha   90.00
_cell.angle_beta   90.00
_cell.angle_gamma   90.00
#
_symmetry.space_group_name_H-M   'P 1'
#
loop_
_entity.id
_entity.type
_entity.pdbx_description
1 polymer ?
#
loop_
_entity_poly.entity_id
_entity_poly.type
_entity_poly.pdbx_seq_one_letter_code
_entity_poly.pdbx_strand_id
1 'polypeptide(L)'
;TPNSPIAQEMVRDAILEKHRPYGLHRLGITMHVYADTWAHQGFAGVLHNINEVDDAKETSKSGIFKKTLGGILSNFLDDAIPPLGHGRALAFPDMPFLQWQYLDGRGKLIPRNNPADFIEAAEQMCKAMRRYQLGDPTAAVTGLTAATRAQIESMFAEIVFEDGEKRHQKWLDAIRKGVFTVCGKVDLDDYFSRGNDSWKADALGTSFDMPVYPYQSHFLESHWKHFHDAIQAHRFNVVYNILPKYGICAA
;
A
#
# COMPACT_ATOMS: atom_id res chain seq x y z
N THR A 1 14.51 1.03 -5.25
CA THR A 1 14.65 -0.27 -4.57
C THR A 1 13.75 -0.26 -3.34
N PRO A 2 13.18 -1.42 -2.95
CA PRO A 2 12.37 -1.53 -1.74
C PRO A 2 13.18 -1.22 -0.49
N ASN A 3 12.50 -0.84 0.60
CA ASN A 3 13.12 -0.59 1.91
C ASN A 3 14.38 0.30 1.85
N SER A 4 14.37 1.30 0.97
CA SER A 4 15.50 2.21 0.78
C SER A 4 15.74 3.08 2.02
N PRO A 5 16.91 3.74 2.14
CA PRO A 5 17.15 4.70 3.22
C PRO A 5 16.05 5.77 3.33
N ILE A 6 15.52 6.26 2.19
CA ILE A 6 14.38 7.18 2.12
C ILE A 6 13.14 6.57 2.79
N ALA A 7 12.80 5.33 2.44
CA ALA A 7 11.64 4.63 2.99
C ALA A 7 11.80 4.36 4.50
N GLN A 8 13.01 4.00 4.94
CA GLN A 8 13.32 3.80 6.36
C GLN A 8 13.24 5.11 7.14
N GLU A 9 13.68 6.23 6.58
CA GLU A 9 13.57 7.55 7.20
C GLU A 9 12.10 8.00 7.30
N MET A 10 11.29 7.73 6.28
CA MET A 10 9.84 7.97 6.30
C MET A 10 9.17 7.20 7.46
N VAL A 11 9.50 5.92 7.62
CA VAL A 11 9.00 5.10 8.74
C VAL A 11 9.51 5.63 10.08
N ARG A 12 10.79 6.00 10.17
CA ARG A 12 11.43 6.57 11.38
C ARG A 12 10.68 7.80 11.86
N ASP A 13 10.41 8.74 10.96
CA ASP A 13 9.74 10.00 11.32
C ASP A 13 8.28 9.76 11.74
N ALA A 14 7.58 8.82 11.11
CA ALA A 14 6.23 8.44 11.54
C ALA A 14 6.21 7.87 12.98
N ILE A 15 7.24 7.11 13.37
CA ILE A 15 7.40 6.58 14.73
C ILE A 15 7.68 7.69 15.74
N LEU A 16 8.59 8.61 15.42
CA LEU A 16 8.94 9.73 16.30
C LEU A 16 7.75 10.68 16.54
N GLU A 17 6.85 10.79 15.56
CA GLU A 17 5.64 11.62 15.64
C GLU A 17 4.39 10.87 16.11
N LYS A 18 4.53 9.65 16.68
CA LYS A 18 3.39 8.85 17.17
C LYS A 18 2.43 9.56 18.14
N HIS A 19 2.92 10.60 18.82
CA HIS A 19 2.19 11.35 19.84
C HIS A 19 1.23 12.41 19.26
N ARG A 20 1.29 12.67 17.94
CA ARG A 20 0.37 13.59 17.28
C ARG A 20 -1.07 13.03 17.35
N PRO A 21 -2.11 13.89 17.39
CA PRO A 21 -3.51 13.43 17.41
C PRO A 21 -3.85 12.46 16.26
N TYR A 22 -3.25 12.68 15.10
CA TYR A 22 -3.40 11.86 13.89
C TYR A 22 -2.33 10.76 13.74
N GLY A 23 -1.58 10.43 14.80
CA GLY A 23 -0.43 9.53 14.75
C GLY A 23 -0.74 8.16 14.14
N LEU A 24 -1.86 7.54 14.55
CA LEU A 24 -2.29 6.24 13.99
C LEU A 24 -2.70 6.34 12.52
N HIS A 25 -3.37 7.41 12.11
CA HIS A 25 -3.70 7.65 10.70
C HIS A 25 -2.43 7.81 9.86
N ARG A 26 -1.44 8.56 10.37
CA ARG A 26 -0.14 8.70 9.71
C ARG A 26 0.61 7.37 9.66
N LEU A 27 0.53 6.54 10.69
CA LEU A 27 1.08 5.17 10.65
C LEU A 27 0.44 4.36 9.53
N GLY A 28 -0.89 4.36 9.41
CA GLY A 28 -1.61 3.66 8.36
C GLY A 28 -1.16 4.07 6.95
N ILE A 29 -1.11 5.38 6.69
CA ILE A 29 -0.59 5.95 5.43
C ILE A 29 0.85 5.51 5.20
N THR A 30 1.70 5.59 6.23
CA THR A 30 3.12 5.22 6.13
C THR A 30 3.29 3.74 5.82
N MET A 31 2.48 2.85 6.42
CA MET A 31 2.52 1.41 6.16
C MET A 31 2.10 1.06 4.73
N HIS A 32 1.09 1.75 4.20
CA HIS A 32 0.68 1.62 2.80
C HIS A 32 1.83 2.02 1.86
N VAL A 33 2.34 3.25 1.99
CA VAL A 33 3.45 3.75 1.14
C VAL A 33 4.71 2.89 1.29
N TYR A 34 4.97 2.36 2.49
CA TYR A 34 6.11 1.50 2.73
C TYR A 34 5.99 0.17 1.99
N ALA A 35 4.82 -0.47 2.01
CA ALA A 35 4.53 -1.68 1.24
C ALA A 35 4.70 -1.45 -0.28
N ASP A 36 4.27 -0.29 -0.78
CA ASP A 36 4.38 0.08 -2.19
C ASP A 36 5.85 0.12 -2.68
N THR A 37 6.82 0.27 -1.77
CA THR A 37 8.24 0.22 -2.16
C THR A 37 8.66 -1.15 -2.72
N TRP A 38 7.96 -2.23 -2.36
CA TRP A 38 8.11 -3.57 -2.94
C TRP A 38 7.21 -3.80 -4.14
N ALA A 39 5.96 -3.37 -4.08
CA ALA A 39 5.00 -3.55 -5.17
C ALA A 39 5.46 -2.80 -6.42
N HIS A 40 5.86 -1.53 -6.27
CA HIS A 40 6.18 -0.63 -7.39
C HIS A 40 7.68 -0.51 -7.67
N GLN A 41 8.50 -1.45 -7.19
CA GLN A 41 9.92 -1.47 -7.52
C GLN A 41 10.13 -1.61 -9.05
N GLY A 42 11.14 -0.89 -9.55
CA GLY A 42 11.42 -0.82 -10.99
C GLY A 42 10.72 0.34 -11.70
N PHE A 43 9.71 0.95 -11.07
CA PHE A 43 9.02 2.13 -11.58
C PHE A 43 9.50 3.43 -10.93
N ALA A 44 9.30 4.54 -11.62
CA ALA A 44 9.63 5.89 -11.20
C ALA A 44 8.40 6.79 -11.29
N GLY A 45 8.16 7.60 -10.26
CA GLY A 45 7.05 8.56 -10.20
C GLY A 45 7.19 9.79 -11.11
N VAL A 46 7.90 9.65 -12.23
CA VAL A 46 8.11 10.67 -13.27
C VAL A 46 7.90 10.04 -14.64
N LEU A 47 7.62 10.85 -15.67
CA LEU A 47 7.56 10.37 -17.05
C LEU A 47 8.94 9.89 -17.48
N HIS A 48 9.10 8.57 -17.62
CA HIS A 48 10.40 8.00 -17.92
C HIS A 48 10.27 6.62 -18.57
N ASN A 49 11.15 6.34 -19.52
CA ASN A 49 11.19 5.09 -20.28
C ASN A 49 11.33 3.82 -19.41
N ILE A 50 11.86 3.95 -18.19
CA ILE A 50 11.94 2.83 -17.22
C ILE A 50 10.56 2.29 -16.83
N ASN A 51 9.50 3.10 -16.99
CA ASN A 51 8.14 2.73 -16.67
C ASN A 51 7.42 1.99 -17.80
N GLU A 52 8.08 1.80 -18.95
CA GLU A 52 7.49 1.00 -20.02
C GLU A 52 7.44 -0.47 -19.62
N VAL A 53 6.37 -1.13 -20.07
CA VAL A 53 6.06 -2.53 -19.76
C VAL A 53 5.60 -3.20 -21.03
N ASP A 54 6.51 -3.93 -21.67
CA ASP A 54 6.25 -4.66 -22.90
C ASP A 54 6.30 -6.17 -22.67
N ASP A 55 5.65 -6.93 -23.56
CA ASP A 55 5.67 -8.40 -23.59
C ASP A 55 5.38 -9.06 -22.22
N ALA A 56 4.45 -8.46 -21.46
CA ALA A 56 4.12 -8.95 -20.12
C ALA A 56 3.55 -10.38 -20.18
N LYS A 57 4.12 -11.26 -19.35
CA LYS A 57 3.76 -12.68 -19.29
C LYS A 57 3.62 -13.13 -17.86
N GLU A 58 2.54 -13.84 -17.57
CA GLU A 58 2.43 -14.58 -16.32
C GLU A 58 3.39 -15.76 -16.36
N THR A 59 4.16 -15.94 -15.29
CA THR A 59 5.07 -17.07 -15.09
C THR A 59 4.53 -18.06 -14.07
N SER A 60 3.63 -17.63 -13.18
CA SER A 60 2.78 -18.52 -12.38
C SER A 60 1.65 -19.14 -13.22
N LYS A 61 1.09 -20.26 -12.76
CA LYS A 61 -0.14 -20.85 -13.33
C LYS A 61 -1.36 -20.45 -12.49
N SER A 62 -1.58 -19.16 -12.24
CA SER A 62 -2.75 -18.74 -11.44
C SER A 62 -4.07 -19.12 -12.12
N GLY A 63 -4.09 -19.17 -13.46
CA GLY A 63 -5.27 -19.53 -14.25
C GLY A 63 -6.38 -18.47 -14.22
N ILE A 64 -6.13 -17.30 -13.62
CA ILE A 64 -7.11 -16.21 -13.54
C ILE A 64 -7.33 -15.57 -14.91
N PHE A 65 -6.24 -15.27 -15.61
CA PHE A 65 -6.32 -14.46 -16.81
C PHE A 65 -6.72 -15.31 -18.01
N LYS A 66 -7.93 -15.06 -18.53
CA LYS A 66 -8.43 -15.71 -19.77
C LYS A 66 -7.62 -15.31 -21.01
N LYS A 67 -7.00 -14.13 -20.97
CA LYS A 67 -6.08 -13.59 -21.99
C LYS A 67 -4.67 -13.56 -21.41
N THR A 68 -3.65 -13.50 -22.26
CA THR A 68 -2.27 -13.25 -21.79
C THR A 68 -2.18 -11.86 -21.16
N LEU A 69 -1.26 -11.66 -20.21
CA LEU A 69 -1.05 -10.34 -19.59
C LEU A 69 -0.75 -9.27 -20.64
N GLY A 70 0.10 -9.56 -21.63
CA GLY A 70 0.35 -8.66 -22.76
C GLY A 70 -0.90 -8.32 -23.58
N GLY A 71 -1.83 -9.26 -23.76
CA GLY A 71 -3.10 -9.00 -24.41
C GLY A 71 -4.06 -8.15 -23.54
N ILE A 72 -3.94 -8.20 -22.22
CA ILE A 72 -4.65 -7.28 -21.32
C ILE A 72 -4.05 -5.88 -21.46
N LEU A 73 -2.72 -5.76 -21.37
CA LEU A 73 -2.01 -4.49 -21.54
C LEU A 73 -2.35 -3.83 -22.88
N SER A 74 -2.28 -4.55 -24.00
CA SER A 74 -2.55 -3.96 -25.32
C SER A 74 -3.96 -3.35 -25.42
N ASN A 75 -4.98 -4.05 -24.88
CA ASN A 75 -6.35 -3.54 -24.89
C ASN A 75 -6.55 -2.30 -24.00
N PHE A 76 -5.71 -2.10 -22.98
CA PHE A 76 -5.76 -0.93 -22.09
C PHE A 76 -4.86 0.22 -22.58
N LEU A 77 -3.76 -0.10 -23.27
CA LEU A 77 -2.78 0.88 -23.78
C LEU A 77 -3.17 1.47 -25.13
N ASP A 78 -4.17 0.89 -25.81
CA ASP A 78 -4.84 1.51 -26.95
C ASP A 78 -5.41 2.91 -26.59
N ASP A 79 -5.57 3.22 -25.29
CA ASP A 79 -5.86 4.56 -24.74
C ASP A 79 -4.68 5.11 -23.90
N ALA A 80 -3.61 5.56 -24.56
CA ALA A 80 -2.67 6.62 -24.14
C ALA A 80 -2.23 6.74 -22.65
N ILE A 81 -2.01 5.64 -21.92
CA ILE A 81 -1.40 5.71 -20.57
C ILE A 81 0.08 6.10 -20.72
N PRO A 82 0.53 7.27 -20.23
CA PRO A 82 1.94 7.63 -20.35
C PRO A 82 2.80 6.76 -19.41
N PRO A 83 4.11 6.59 -19.69
CA PRO A 83 5.02 5.83 -18.85
C PRO A 83 5.35 6.59 -17.55
N LEU A 84 4.37 6.63 -16.64
CA LEU A 84 4.41 7.27 -15.33
C LEU A 84 4.11 6.24 -14.25
N GLY A 85 5.07 6.02 -13.35
CA GLY A 85 4.94 5.01 -12.30
C GLY A 85 4.65 3.62 -12.87
N HIS A 86 3.82 2.85 -12.17
CA HIS A 86 3.41 1.52 -12.61
C HIS A 86 2.21 1.54 -13.58
N GLY A 87 1.80 2.70 -14.11
CA GLY A 87 0.58 2.82 -14.91
C GLY A 87 0.52 1.86 -16.11
N ARG A 88 1.65 1.65 -16.79
CA ARG A 88 1.79 0.67 -17.89
C ARG A 88 1.72 -0.79 -17.44
N ALA A 89 1.96 -1.08 -16.16
CA ALA A 89 1.79 -2.40 -15.56
C ALA A 89 0.36 -2.65 -15.03
N LEU A 90 -0.53 -1.66 -15.09
CA LEU A 90 -1.85 -1.69 -14.49
C LEU A 90 -1.77 -2.13 -13.02
N ALA A 91 -2.65 -3.06 -12.62
CA ALA A 91 -2.73 -3.60 -11.26
C ALA A 91 -1.84 -4.84 -11.03
N PHE A 92 -1.06 -5.30 -12.03
CA PHE A 92 -0.24 -6.51 -11.88
C PHE A 92 0.75 -6.46 -10.72
N PRO A 93 1.45 -5.34 -10.45
CA PRO A 93 2.33 -5.26 -9.28
C PRO A 93 1.58 -5.36 -7.94
N ASP A 94 0.28 -5.05 -7.93
CA ASP A 94 -0.58 -5.02 -6.74
C ASP A 94 -1.37 -6.33 -6.53
N MET A 95 -1.04 -7.40 -7.28
CA MET A 95 -1.65 -8.72 -7.16
C MET A 95 -0.73 -9.66 -6.37
N PRO A 96 -0.99 -9.93 -5.08
CA PRO A 96 -0.02 -10.63 -4.23
C PRO A 96 0.27 -12.07 -4.59
N PHE A 97 -0.59 -12.72 -5.38
CA PHE A 97 -0.43 -14.10 -5.85
C PHE A 97 0.40 -14.21 -7.15
N LEU A 98 0.66 -13.09 -7.83
CA LEU A 98 1.12 -13.09 -9.22
C LEU A 98 2.64 -13.24 -9.32
N GLN A 99 3.10 -14.19 -10.13
CA GLN A 99 4.46 -14.19 -10.66
C GLN A 99 4.40 -13.90 -12.15
N TRP A 100 5.21 -12.94 -12.59
CA TRP A 100 5.14 -12.43 -13.95
C TRP A 100 6.48 -11.84 -14.36
N GLN A 101 6.59 -11.50 -15.63
CA GLN A 101 7.77 -10.83 -16.18
C GLN A 101 7.36 -9.89 -17.31
N TYR A 102 8.20 -8.91 -17.61
CA TYR A 102 8.01 -7.95 -18.70
C TYR A 102 9.36 -7.44 -19.21
N LEU A 103 9.38 -6.80 -20.37
CA LEU A 103 10.51 -6.02 -20.86
C LEU A 103 10.34 -4.56 -20.43
N ASP A 104 11.34 -3.99 -19.76
CA ASP A 104 11.36 -2.55 -19.49
C ASP A 104 11.65 -1.75 -20.78
N GLY A 105 11.53 -0.43 -20.74
CA GLY A 105 11.81 0.41 -21.91
C GLY A 105 13.27 0.41 -22.40
N ARG A 106 14.18 -0.30 -21.71
CA ARG A 106 15.56 -0.56 -22.15
C ARG A 106 15.70 -1.93 -22.81
N GLY A 107 14.60 -2.66 -23.01
CA GLY A 107 14.57 -4.02 -23.54
C GLY A 107 15.09 -5.06 -22.56
N LYS A 108 15.20 -4.74 -21.26
CA LYS A 108 15.66 -5.69 -20.25
C LYS A 108 14.50 -6.51 -19.74
N LEU A 109 14.66 -7.84 -19.71
CA LEU A 109 13.68 -8.73 -19.07
C LEU A 109 13.72 -8.59 -17.55
N ILE A 110 12.59 -8.19 -16.97
CA ILE A 110 12.38 -7.99 -15.54
C ILE A 110 11.45 -9.09 -15.00
N PRO A 111 11.96 -10.01 -14.16
CA PRO A 111 11.12 -10.95 -13.44
C PRO A 111 10.52 -10.29 -12.18
N ARG A 112 9.28 -10.67 -11.86
CA ARG A 112 8.54 -10.21 -10.67
C ARG A 112 7.96 -11.43 -9.94
N ASN A 113 8.15 -11.48 -8.63
CA ASN A 113 7.58 -12.48 -7.76
C ASN A 113 6.84 -11.75 -6.62
N ASN A 114 5.60 -11.34 -6.91
CA ASN A 114 4.83 -10.56 -5.96
C ASN A 114 4.64 -11.30 -4.63
N PRO A 115 4.36 -12.62 -4.56
CA PRO A 115 4.27 -13.32 -3.28
C PRO A 115 5.51 -13.14 -2.39
N ALA A 116 6.70 -13.26 -2.99
CA ALA A 116 7.96 -13.07 -2.26
C ALA A 116 8.20 -11.60 -1.86
N ASP A 117 7.84 -10.66 -2.73
CA ASP A 117 7.95 -9.23 -2.46
C ASP A 117 7.01 -8.81 -1.30
N PHE A 118 5.75 -9.25 -1.34
CA PHE A 118 4.75 -8.93 -0.31
C PHE A 118 5.03 -9.60 1.04
N ILE A 119 5.59 -10.82 1.07
CA ILE A 119 5.97 -11.43 2.35
C ILE A 119 7.17 -10.71 2.99
N GLU A 120 8.12 -10.20 2.18
CA GLU A 120 9.19 -9.36 2.69
C GLU A 120 8.67 -8.00 3.18
N ALA A 121 7.74 -7.38 2.45
CA ALA A 121 7.06 -6.18 2.90
C ALA A 121 6.37 -6.40 4.25
N ALA A 122 5.60 -7.47 4.40
CA ALA A 122 4.91 -7.81 5.64
C ALA A 122 5.88 -8.03 6.82
N GLU A 123 7.04 -8.67 6.58
CA GLU A 123 8.12 -8.83 7.56
C GLU A 123 8.64 -7.48 8.06
N GLN A 124 8.92 -6.55 7.15
CA GLN A 124 9.44 -5.23 7.51
C GLN A 124 8.38 -4.32 8.14
N MET A 125 7.14 -4.39 7.67
CA MET A 125 6.00 -3.69 8.27
C MET A 125 5.75 -4.17 9.71
N CYS A 126 5.88 -5.47 9.99
CA CYS A 126 5.79 -6.01 11.34
C CYS A 126 6.84 -5.39 12.27
N LYS A 127 8.09 -5.29 11.82
CA LYS A 127 9.17 -4.62 12.56
C LYS A 127 8.87 -3.14 12.78
N ALA A 128 8.42 -2.44 11.74
CA ALA A 128 8.06 -1.03 11.81
C ALA A 128 6.94 -0.78 12.84
N MET A 129 5.89 -1.59 12.83
CA MET A 129 4.78 -1.47 13.77
C MET A 129 5.19 -1.79 15.21
N ARG A 130 6.07 -2.77 15.45
CA ARG A 130 6.62 -3.02 16.80
C ARG A 130 7.47 -1.87 17.31
N ARG A 131 8.29 -1.27 16.45
CA ARG A 131 9.04 -0.05 16.78
C ARG A 131 8.11 1.13 17.06
N TYR A 132 7.02 1.27 16.30
CA TYR A 132 5.99 2.27 16.57
C TYR A 132 5.34 2.09 17.95
N GLN A 133 5.00 0.85 18.32
CA GLN A 133 4.49 0.53 19.66
C GLN A 133 5.46 0.97 20.75
N LEU A 134 6.76 0.69 20.59
CA LEU A 134 7.81 1.13 21.51
C LEU A 134 8.09 2.64 21.47
N GLY A 135 7.76 3.32 20.37
CA GLY A 135 8.15 4.71 20.14
C GLY A 135 9.66 4.90 19.87
N ASP A 136 10.36 3.82 19.53
CA ASP A 136 11.78 3.81 19.23
C ASP A 136 12.00 3.22 17.84
N PRO A 137 12.37 4.03 16.84
CA PRO A 137 12.59 3.55 15.48
C PRO A 137 13.85 2.70 15.31
N THR A 138 14.75 2.71 16.30
CA THR A 138 16.00 1.93 16.30
C THR A 138 15.91 0.66 17.12
N ALA A 139 14.80 0.43 17.83
CA ALA A 139 14.63 -0.73 18.69
C ALA A 139 14.90 -2.03 17.93
N ALA A 140 15.63 -2.92 18.61
CA ALA A 140 15.81 -4.30 18.18
C ALA A 140 14.49 -5.05 18.39
N VAL A 141 13.81 -5.37 17.28
CA VAL A 141 12.52 -6.07 17.29
C VAL A 141 12.57 -7.23 16.31
N THR A 142 11.82 -8.28 16.62
CA THR A 142 11.61 -9.39 15.69
C THR A 142 10.61 -8.98 14.60
N GLY A 143 10.58 -9.72 13.48
CA GLY A 143 9.53 -9.61 12.47
C GLY A 143 8.46 -10.70 12.62
N LEU A 144 7.90 -11.17 11.52
CA LEU A 144 6.87 -12.21 11.55
C LEU A 144 7.42 -13.48 12.22
N THR A 145 6.55 -14.17 12.96
CA THR A 145 6.86 -15.54 13.39
C THR A 145 6.78 -16.47 12.18
N ALA A 146 7.46 -17.62 12.23
CA ALA A 146 7.38 -18.62 11.16
C ALA A 146 5.93 -19.06 10.88
N ALA A 147 5.11 -19.20 11.93
CA ALA A 147 3.70 -19.56 11.80
C ALA A 147 2.90 -18.46 11.09
N THR A 148 3.04 -17.20 11.50
CA THR A 148 2.33 -16.07 10.86
C THR A 148 2.78 -15.89 9.42
N ARG A 149 4.07 -16.07 9.13
CA ARG A 149 4.60 -16.04 7.76
C ARG A 149 3.92 -17.07 6.88
N ALA A 150 3.88 -18.33 7.32
CA ALA A 150 3.23 -19.41 6.57
C ALA A 150 1.73 -19.15 6.34
N GLN A 151 1.04 -18.54 7.31
CA GLN A 151 -0.37 -18.15 7.17
C GLN A 151 -0.58 -17.08 6.09
N ILE A 152 0.26 -16.04 6.08
CA ILE A 152 0.22 -14.98 5.06
C ILE A 152 0.56 -15.55 3.67
N GLU A 153 1.57 -16.42 3.58
CA GLU A 153 1.93 -17.11 2.33
C GLU A 153 0.78 -17.99 1.81
N SER A 154 0.07 -18.71 2.68
CA SER A 154 -1.14 -19.47 2.30
C SER A 154 -2.23 -18.55 1.76
N MET A 155 -2.46 -17.41 2.42
CA MET A 155 -3.44 -16.43 1.96
C MET A 155 -3.10 -15.88 0.57
N PHE A 156 -1.83 -15.59 0.28
CA PHE A 156 -1.40 -15.22 -1.08
C PHE A 156 -1.63 -16.34 -2.09
N ALA A 157 -1.39 -17.61 -1.72
CA ALA A 157 -1.58 -18.74 -2.62
C ALA A 157 -3.06 -19.07 -2.90
N GLU A 158 -3.96 -18.83 -1.94
CA GLU A 158 -5.37 -19.21 -2.02
C GLU A 158 -6.28 -18.08 -2.53
N ILE A 159 -5.94 -16.82 -2.26
CA ILE A 159 -6.77 -15.65 -2.61
C ILE A 159 -6.40 -15.16 -4.01
N VAL A 160 -6.82 -15.95 -4.98
CA VAL A 160 -6.48 -15.82 -6.41
C VAL A 160 -7.71 -15.24 -7.14
N PHE A 161 -7.97 -13.95 -6.93
CA PHE A 161 -9.07 -13.20 -7.57
C PHE A 161 -8.54 -11.98 -8.31
N GLU A 162 -9.10 -11.65 -9.47
CA GLU A 162 -8.78 -10.40 -10.21
C GLU A 162 -9.27 -9.15 -9.45
N ASP A 163 -10.46 -9.24 -8.86
CA ASP A 163 -11.13 -8.18 -8.09
C ASP A 163 -10.46 -7.96 -6.72
N GLY A 164 -9.91 -6.76 -6.51
CA GLY A 164 -9.21 -6.37 -5.29
C GLY A 164 -10.10 -6.32 -4.05
N GLU A 165 -11.36 -5.91 -4.19
CA GLU A 165 -12.30 -5.83 -3.06
C GLU A 165 -12.67 -7.22 -2.56
N LYS A 166 -12.85 -8.18 -3.48
CA LYS A 166 -13.06 -9.59 -3.09
C LYS A 166 -11.85 -10.16 -2.37
N ARG A 167 -10.62 -9.82 -2.79
CA ARG A 167 -9.41 -10.22 -2.06
C ARG A 167 -9.40 -9.61 -0.67
N HIS A 168 -9.63 -8.30 -0.57
CA HIS A 168 -9.65 -7.58 0.69
C HIS A 168 -10.67 -8.18 1.67
N GLN A 169 -11.89 -8.51 1.22
CA GLN A 169 -12.90 -9.16 2.06
C GLN A 169 -12.42 -10.51 2.62
N LYS A 170 -11.68 -11.31 1.84
CA LYS A 170 -11.10 -12.58 2.34
C LYS A 170 -10.07 -12.35 3.44
N TRP A 171 -9.28 -11.28 3.35
CA TRP A 171 -8.36 -10.89 4.42
C TRP A 171 -9.12 -10.47 5.69
N LEU A 172 -10.16 -9.65 5.57
CA LEU A 172 -11.00 -9.25 6.71
C LEU A 172 -11.65 -10.46 7.39
N ASP A 173 -12.21 -11.39 6.61
CA ASP A 173 -12.80 -12.62 7.12
C ASP A 173 -11.77 -13.47 7.90
N ALA A 174 -10.54 -13.58 7.40
CA ALA A 174 -9.46 -14.33 8.05
C ALA A 174 -9.03 -13.67 9.37
N ILE A 175 -8.94 -12.34 9.41
CA ILE A 175 -8.62 -11.60 10.65
C ILE A 175 -9.73 -11.78 11.68
N ARG A 176 -11.00 -11.63 11.28
CA ARG A 176 -12.19 -11.82 12.15
C ARG A 176 -12.32 -13.24 12.69
N LYS A 177 -11.83 -14.23 11.94
CA LYS A 177 -11.77 -15.63 12.38
C LYS A 177 -10.55 -15.95 13.25
N GLY A 178 -9.64 -15.00 13.43
CA GLY A 178 -8.43 -15.17 14.22
C GLY A 178 -7.42 -16.13 13.58
N VAL A 179 -7.35 -16.16 12.24
CA VAL A 179 -6.37 -16.99 11.52
C VAL A 179 -4.95 -16.62 11.94
N PHE A 180 -4.65 -15.33 12.06
CA PHE A 180 -3.30 -14.86 12.37
C PHE A 180 -3.00 -14.93 13.87
N THR A 181 -2.03 -15.75 14.23
CA THR A 181 -1.64 -16.03 15.62
C THR A 181 -1.18 -14.81 16.41
N VAL A 182 -0.73 -13.75 15.74
CA VAL A 182 -0.16 -12.55 16.36
C VAL A 182 -1.19 -11.71 17.12
N CYS A 183 -2.46 -11.72 16.69
CA CYS A 183 -3.53 -10.90 17.25
C CYS A 183 -4.71 -11.71 17.78
N GLY A 184 -4.76 -13.02 17.49
CA GLY A 184 -5.92 -13.85 17.81
C GLY A 184 -7.18 -13.36 17.09
N LYS A 185 -8.35 -13.70 17.64
CA LYS A 185 -9.63 -13.20 17.12
C LYS A 185 -9.77 -11.72 17.43
N VAL A 186 -9.89 -10.90 16.39
CA VAL A 186 -10.09 -9.45 16.50
C VAL A 186 -11.45 -9.10 15.93
N ASP A 187 -12.23 -8.32 16.68
CA ASP A 187 -13.39 -7.64 16.12
C ASP A 187 -12.92 -6.37 15.42
N LEU A 188 -13.23 -6.26 14.13
CA LEU A 188 -12.80 -5.15 13.28
C LEU A 188 -14.03 -4.42 12.78
N ASP A 189 -14.11 -3.14 13.09
CA ASP A 189 -15.09 -2.24 12.50
C ASP A 189 -14.94 -2.25 10.97
N ASP A 190 -16.07 -2.30 10.27
CA ASP A 190 -16.08 -2.12 8.82
C ASP A 190 -15.74 -0.66 8.48
N TYR A 191 -14.85 -0.47 7.52
CA TYR A 191 -14.55 0.86 6.97
C TYR A 191 -15.40 1.12 5.74
N PHE A 192 -16.17 2.21 5.78
CA PHE A 192 -16.97 2.68 4.65
C PHE A 192 -16.33 3.93 4.05
N SER A 193 -15.85 3.83 2.81
CA SER A 193 -15.22 4.96 2.11
C SER A 193 -16.22 6.06 1.71
N ARG A 194 -17.52 5.72 1.62
CA ARG A 194 -18.62 6.60 1.20
C ARG A 194 -19.91 6.23 1.93
N GLY A 195 -20.92 7.10 1.82
CA GLY A 195 -22.24 6.87 2.41
C GLY A 195 -22.32 7.31 3.88
N ASN A 196 -23.47 7.04 4.50
CA ASN A 196 -23.80 7.57 5.83
C ASN A 196 -22.92 7.01 6.95
N ASP A 197 -22.30 5.85 6.74
CA ASP A 197 -21.40 5.21 7.70
C ASP A 197 -19.92 5.60 7.46
N SER A 198 -19.65 6.51 6.51
CA SER A 198 -18.29 6.97 6.24
C SER A 198 -17.81 7.98 7.28
N TRP A 199 -16.48 8.04 7.47
CA TRP A 199 -15.87 9.07 8.30
C TRP A 199 -16.25 10.50 7.89
N LYS A 200 -16.53 10.74 6.60
CA LYS A 200 -17.01 12.04 6.12
C LYS A 200 -18.38 12.37 6.71
N ALA A 201 -19.31 11.42 6.62
CA ALA A 201 -20.67 11.60 7.13
C ALA A 201 -20.69 11.75 8.65
N ASP A 202 -19.88 10.95 9.35
CA ASP A 202 -19.68 11.08 10.79
C ASP A 202 -19.16 12.48 11.17
N ALA A 203 -18.13 12.98 10.48
CA ALA A 203 -17.50 14.25 10.81
C ALA A 203 -18.29 15.51 10.38
N LEU A 204 -19.04 15.42 9.28
CA LEU A 204 -19.69 16.57 8.63
C LEU A 204 -21.23 16.51 8.69
N GLY A 205 -21.79 15.42 9.22
CA GLY A 205 -23.23 15.13 9.21
C GLY A 205 -23.77 14.71 7.84
N THR A 206 -22.93 14.56 6.82
CA THR A 206 -23.33 14.16 5.46
C THR A 206 -22.16 13.60 4.66
N SER A 207 -22.44 12.62 3.80
CA SER A 207 -21.47 12.10 2.83
C SER A 207 -21.42 12.91 1.52
N PHE A 208 -22.44 13.73 1.27
CA PHE A 208 -22.54 14.56 0.08
C PHE A 208 -21.63 15.79 0.16
N ASP A 209 -21.24 16.29 -1.01
CA ASP A 209 -20.55 17.57 -1.12
C ASP A 209 -21.57 18.70 -0.97
N MET A 210 -21.37 19.51 0.07
CA MET A 210 -22.22 20.65 0.40
C MET A 210 -21.46 21.94 0.13
N PRO A 211 -22.13 23.01 -0.34
CA PRO A 211 -21.50 24.31 -0.52
C PRO A 211 -21.10 24.95 0.82
N VAL A 212 -21.76 24.59 1.92
CA VAL A 212 -21.50 25.09 3.27
C VAL A 212 -21.62 23.94 4.26
N TYR A 213 -20.66 23.86 5.18
CA TYR A 213 -20.68 22.93 6.31
C TYR A 213 -20.73 23.73 7.62
N PRO A 214 -21.78 23.60 8.44
CA PRO A 214 -21.80 24.17 9.78
C PRO A 214 -20.69 23.54 10.63
N TYR A 215 -19.89 24.36 11.30
CA TYR A 215 -18.83 23.86 12.17
C TYR A 215 -19.44 23.14 13.39
N GLN A 216 -18.89 21.96 13.70
CA GLN A 216 -19.21 21.19 14.89
C GLN A 216 -17.91 20.94 15.67
N SER A 217 -17.93 21.10 16.99
CA SER A 217 -16.70 21.01 17.80
C SER A 217 -15.99 19.67 17.70
N HIS A 218 -16.74 18.57 17.62
CA HIS A 218 -16.20 17.21 17.48
C HIS A 218 -15.48 16.97 16.15
N PHE A 219 -15.66 17.83 15.14
CA PHE A 219 -14.99 17.71 13.84
C PHE A 219 -13.48 17.62 14.01
N LEU A 220 -12.90 18.38 14.95
CA LEU A 220 -11.46 18.43 15.19
C LEU A 220 -10.88 17.10 15.68
N GLU A 221 -11.71 16.24 16.28
CA GLU A 221 -11.32 14.95 16.84
C GLU A 221 -11.73 13.78 15.93
N SER A 222 -12.47 14.06 14.86
CA SER A 222 -12.99 13.05 13.94
C SER A 222 -11.89 12.32 13.17
N HIS A 223 -12.15 11.05 12.81
CA HIS A 223 -11.22 10.29 11.95
C HIS A 223 -11.01 10.96 10.59
N TRP A 224 -12.05 11.62 10.04
CA TRP A 224 -11.94 12.37 8.79
C TRP A 224 -10.92 13.49 8.89
N LYS A 225 -11.02 14.33 9.92
CA LYS A 225 -10.07 15.43 10.14
C LYS A 225 -8.65 14.93 10.40
N HIS A 226 -8.51 13.94 11.27
CA HIS A 226 -7.20 13.35 11.58
C HIS A 226 -6.54 12.70 10.35
N PHE A 227 -7.31 12.02 9.49
CA PHE A 227 -6.77 11.47 8.25
C PHE A 227 -6.28 12.56 7.30
N HIS A 228 -7.03 13.66 7.15
CA HIS A 228 -6.64 14.80 6.30
C HIS A 228 -5.40 15.53 6.83
N ASP A 229 -5.25 15.64 8.14
CA ASP A 229 -4.04 16.19 8.75
C ASP A 229 -2.85 15.25 8.54
N ALA A 230 -3.05 13.94 8.75
CA ALA A 230 -2.03 12.92 8.57
C ALA A 230 -1.49 12.90 7.15
N ILE A 231 -2.34 12.93 6.12
CA ILE A 231 -1.89 12.87 4.72
C ILE A 231 -1.15 14.14 4.31
N GLN A 232 -1.57 15.31 4.76
CA GLN A 232 -0.86 16.57 4.52
C GLN A 232 0.51 16.58 5.20
N ALA A 233 0.56 16.20 6.47
CA ALA A 233 1.82 16.10 7.23
C ALA A 233 2.77 15.06 6.62
N HIS A 234 2.25 13.89 6.23
CA HIS A 234 3.03 12.83 5.57
C HIS A 234 3.61 13.31 4.25
N ARG A 235 2.77 13.87 3.36
CA ARG A 235 3.21 14.41 2.06
C ARG A 235 4.27 15.49 2.25
N PHE A 236 4.02 16.45 3.14
CA PHE A 236 4.96 17.53 3.39
C PHE A 236 6.30 17.00 3.86
N ASN A 237 6.30 16.08 4.83
CA ASN A 237 7.54 15.51 5.36
C ASN A 237 8.33 14.76 4.30
N VAL A 238 7.67 13.90 3.51
CA VAL A 238 8.35 13.14 2.45
C VAL A 238 8.93 14.09 1.40
N VAL A 239 8.11 15.00 0.86
CA VAL A 239 8.50 15.86 -0.28
C VAL A 239 9.53 16.91 0.10
N TYR A 240 9.39 17.55 1.26
CA TYR A 240 10.19 18.73 1.60
C TYR A 240 11.27 18.46 2.65
N ASN A 241 11.14 17.42 3.48
CA ASN A 241 12.12 17.13 4.52
C ASN A 241 12.99 15.91 4.22
N ILE A 242 12.45 14.87 3.59
CA ILE A 242 13.17 13.61 3.33
C ILE A 242 13.81 13.65 1.96
N LEU A 243 13.02 13.70 0.87
CA LEU A 243 13.52 13.59 -0.50
C LEU A 243 14.69 14.55 -0.82
N PRO A 244 14.67 15.83 -0.37
CA PRO A 244 15.77 16.75 -0.67
C PRO A 244 17.12 16.33 -0.06
N LYS A 245 17.13 15.62 1.08
CA LYS A 245 18.37 15.06 1.68
C LYS A 245 19.06 14.05 0.77
N TYR A 246 18.31 13.45 -0.15
CA TYR A 246 18.78 12.47 -1.12
C TYR A 246 18.89 13.07 -2.53
N GLY A 247 18.83 14.39 -2.67
CA GLY A 247 18.93 15.08 -3.95
C GLY A 247 17.71 14.93 -4.86
N ILE A 248 16.56 14.53 -4.30
CA ILE A 248 15.31 14.39 -5.06
C ILE A 248 14.42 15.59 -4.73
N CYS A 249 13.93 16.26 -5.78
CA CYS A 249 12.98 17.34 -5.67
C CYS A 249 11.71 16.99 -6.45
N ALA A 250 10.56 17.06 -5.79
CA ALA A 250 9.26 17.03 -6.45
C ALA A 250 8.70 18.46 -6.44
N ALA A 251 8.81 19.13 -7.59
CA ALA A 251 8.26 20.46 -7.83
C ALA A 251 6.83 20.36 -8.38
#